data_AF-A0A1C5PPT1-F1
#
_entry.id   AF-A0A1C5PPT1-F1
#
_cell.length_a   1.000
_cell.length_b   1.000
_cell.length_c   1.000
_cell.angle_alpha   90.00
_cell.angle_beta   90.00
_cell.angle_gamma   90.00
#
_symmetry.space_group_name_H-M   'P 1'
#
loop_
_entity.id
_entity.type
_entity.pdbx_description
1 polymer ?
#
loop_
_entity_poly.entity_id
_entity_poly.type
_entity_poly.pdbx_seq_one_letter_code
_entity_poly.pdbx_strand_id
1 'polypeptide(L)'
;MKSVIEMMKSGRNDEAERVESTLPETDMEAAESTEGEPEEIVEAPETEETPEEPVERPYTLRSLKDRDLFPLLKILRKIGLKEFKDAFNHLVVGESDENVQSVQGVGAAVMLDIAGTIVEHIGAAEDDLYSLYSDMSGIPADAIREMEFGTLPLMILDSFSEAKNTSFFKVLSRLL
;
A
#
# COMPACT_ATOMS: atom_id res chain seq x y z
N MET A 1 -26.43 68.61 41.72
CA MET A 1 -25.91 67.44 40.96
C MET A 1 -26.31 67.63 39.50
N LYS A 2 -25.32 67.66 38.60
CA LYS A 2 -25.39 67.88 37.14
C LYS A 2 -26.20 66.74 36.49
N SER A 3 -27.28 66.97 35.72
CA SER A 3 -27.39 67.49 34.33
C SER A 3 -26.91 66.51 33.25
N VAL A 4 -27.88 66.02 32.45
CA VAL A 4 -27.80 65.62 31.04
C VAL A 4 -26.74 64.57 30.67
N ILE A 5 -27.15 63.31 30.53
CA ILE A 5 -26.44 62.34 29.68
C ILE A 5 -27.47 61.68 28.77
N GLU A 6 -27.57 62.32 27.60
CA GLU A 6 -28.19 61.83 26.40
C GLU A 6 -27.24 60.85 25.69
N MET A 7 -27.84 59.91 24.97
CA MET A 7 -27.35 59.36 23.71
C MET A 7 -26.10 58.46 23.66
N MET A 8 -26.41 57.17 23.44
CA MET A 8 -26.03 56.40 22.26
C MET A 8 -24.55 56.21 21.88
N LYS A 9 -24.22 54.91 21.77
CA LYS A 9 -23.24 54.28 20.85
C LYS A 9 -21.77 54.57 21.16
N SER A 10 -21.03 53.49 21.38
CA SER A 10 -19.95 53.04 20.48
C SER A 10 -19.00 52.16 21.27
N GLY A 11 -18.97 50.87 20.92
CA GLY A 11 -17.90 49.96 21.32
C GLY A 11 -16.79 49.98 20.27
N ARG A 12 -15.55 50.16 20.74
CA ARG A 12 -14.32 49.48 20.31
C ARG A 12 -13.09 50.19 20.88
N ASN A 13 -12.37 49.48 21.74
CA ASN A 13 -10.99 49.73 22.19
C ASN A 13 -10.04 49.76 20.98
N ASP A 14 -9.23 50.82 20.84
CA ASP A 14 -7.81 50.99 21.28
C ASP A 14 -6.83 50.38 20.27
N GLU A 15 -6.20 51.23 19.43
CA GLU A 15 -4.81 51.76 19.52
C GLU A 15 -3.77 50.71 19.07
N ALA A 16 -2.72 50.97 18.28
CA ALA A 16 -2.05 52.13 17.67
C ALA A 16 -1.37 51.58 16.37
N GLU A 17 -0.72 52.28 15.44
CA GLU A 17 0.02 53.54 15.41
C GLU A 17 0.30 53.87 13.93
N ARG A 18 0.31 55.16 13.58
CA ARG A 18 0.63 55.73 12.26
C ARG A 18 2.14 55.82 12.05
N VAL A 19 2.65 55.71 10.81
CA VAL A 19 3.44 56.77 10.14
C VAL A 19 3.28 56.67 8.61
N GLU A 20 3.10 57.85 8.02
CA GLU A 20 2.78 58.26 6.66
C GLU A 20 4.05 58.66 5.90
N SER A 21 4.14 58.48 4.57
CA SER A 21 4.60 59.53 3.63
C SER A 21 4.86 59.02 2.19
N THR A 22 4.01 59.48 1.27
CA THR A 22 4.32 60.15 -0.02
C THR A 22 5.12 59.48 -1.13
N LEU A 23 4.45 59.33 -2.29
CA LEU A 23 4.98 59.20 -3.65
C LEU A 23 5.65 60.52 -4.14
N PRO A 24 6.46 60.47 -5.21
CA PRO A 24 5.97 61.05 -6.47
C PRO A 24 6.35 60.28 -7.76
N GLU A 25 5.55 60.51 -8.80
CA GLU A 25 5.65 60.03 -10.18
C GLU A 25 6.77 60.73 -10.98
N THR A 26 7.36 60.08 -12.01
CA THR A 26 7.51 60.60 -13.40
C THR A 26 8.20 59.62 -14.38
N ASP A 27 7.54 59.42 -15.52
CA ASP A 27 8.00 59.37 -16.92
C ASP A 27 9.10 58.40 -17.44
N MET A 28 8.64 57.46 -18.28
CA MET A 28 8.98 57.29 -19.71
C MET A 28 10.47 57.23 -20.14
N GLU A 29 10.99 56.05 -20.48
CA GLU A 29 11.65 55.80 -21.79
C GLU A 29 11.91 54.31 -22.06
N ALA A 30 12.15 54.01 -23.33
CA ALA A 30 12.04 52.72 -23.97
C ALA A 30 13.31 51.83 -23.90
N ALA A 31 13.06 50.57 -24.26
CA ALA A 31 13.91 49.66 -25.04
C ALA A 31 14.88 48.71 -24.33
N GLU A 32 14.80 47.47 -24.83
CA GLU A 32 15.88 46.49 -25.03
C GLU A 32 16.03 45.35 -23.99
N SER A 33 15.36 44.24 -24.33
CA SER A 33 15.84 42.85 -24.38
C SER A 33 16.93 42.41 -23.39
N THR A 34 16.65 41.41 -22.55
CA THR A 34 17.43 40.15 -22.38
C THR A 34 16.87 39.31 -21.22
N GLU A 35 17.16 38.02 -21.28
CA GLU A 35 16.47 36.86 -20.70
C GLU A 35 16.70 36.63 -19.17
N GLY A 36 15.83 35.83 -18.54
CA GLY A 36 15.97 35.26 -17.17
C GLY A 36 14.91 35.81 -16.20
N GLU A 37 14.17 35.07 -15.38
CA GLU A 37 14.15 33.68 -14.90
C GLU A 37 12.69 33.33 -14.52
N PRO A 38 12.19 32.08 -14.63
CA PRO A 38 10.96 31.68 -13.96
C PRO A 38 11.23 31.19 -12.52
N GLU A 39 10.25 31.49 -11.68
CA GLU A 39 10.19 31.42 -10.22
C GLU A 39 10.58 30.09 -9.58
N GLU A 40 11.13 30.23 -8.37
CA GLU A 40 11.41 29.24 -7.33
C GLU A 40 10.20 28.35 -7.04
N ILE A 41 10.25 27.10 -7.52
CA ILE A 41 9.36 26.02 -7.08
C ILE A 41 10.00 25.44 -5.82
N VAL A 42 9.37 25.69 -4.68
CA VAL A 42 9.71 25.06 -3.41
C VAL A 42 9.40 23.57 -3.52
N GLU A 43 10.45 22.79 -3.74
CA GLU A 43 10.43 21.33 -3.82
C GLU A 43 10.04 20.77 -2.45
N ALA A 44 8.93 20.04 -2.39
CA ALA A 44 8.54 19.25 -1.23
C ALA A 44 9.64 18.19 -0.99
N PRO A 45 9.98 17.85 0.26
CA PRO A 45 11.10 16.96 0.53
C PRO A 45 10.86 15.60 -0.14
N GLU A 46 11.71 15.29 -1.11
CA GLU A 46 11.85 13.95 -1.67
C GLU A 46 12.05 12.98 -0.50
N THR A 47 11.16 12.00 -0.42
CA THR A 47 11.33 10.89 0.51
C THR A 47 12.51 10.09 -0.02
N GLU A 48 13.66 10.18 0.65
CA GLU A 48 14.82 9.35 0.37
C GLU A 48 14.40 7.88 0.46
N GLU A 49 14.23 7.22 -0.69
CA GLU A 49 14.11 5.77 -0.74
C GLU A 49 15.44 5.17 -0.29
N THR A 50 15.46 4.70 0.95
CA THR A 50 16.56 3.89 1.46
C THR A 50 16.67 2.66 0.56
N PRO A 51 17.85 2.34 -0.02
CA PRO A 51 17.99 1.17 -0.88
C PRO A 51 17.66 -0.09 -0.07
N GLU A 52 16.56 -0.76 -0.41
CA GLU A 52 16.18 -2.03 0.18
C GLU A 52 17.29 -3.05 -0.11
N GLU A 53 17.99 -3.52 0.94
CA GLU A 53 18.95 -4.60 0.79
C GLU A 53 18.23 -5.82 0.19
N PRO A 54 18.77 -6.46 -0.87
CA PRO A 54 18.08 -7.55 -1.53
C PRO A 54 17.95 -8.72 -0.56
N VAL A 55 16.72 -9.05 -0.18
CA VAL A 55 16.41 -10.21 0.67
C VAL A 55 16.98 -11.47 0.00
N GLU A 56 17.98 -12.10 0.65
CA GLU A 56 18.62 -13.31 0.14
C GLU A 56 17.60 -14.45 0.05
N ARG A 57 17.59 -15.14 -1.11
CA ARG A 57 16.68 -16.27 -1.38
C ARG A 57 17.49 -17.55 -1.52
N PRO A 58 17.69 -18.33 -0.44
CA PRO A 58 18.44 -19.60 -0.48
C PRO A 58 17.66 -20.76 -1.12
N TYR A 59 16.65 -20.45 -1.95
CA TYR A 59 15.78 -21.43 -2.59
C TYR A 59 15.36 -20.95 -3.98
N THR A 60 14.87 -21.89 -4.78
CA THR A 60 14.11 -21.61 -6.00
C THR A 60 12.78 -22.35 -5.91
N LEU A 61 11.70 -21.74 -6.40
CA LEU A 61 10.37 -22.33 -6.39
C LEU A 61 9.90 -22.56 -7.81
N ARG A 62 9.30 -23.73 -8.07
CA ARG A 62 8.49 -23.90 -9.28
C ARG A 62 7.17 -23.14 -9.12
N SER A 63 6.60 -22.68 -10.23
CA SER A 63 5.26 -22.12 -10.22
C SER A 63 4.21 -23.14 -9.75
N LEU A 64 3.13 -22.64 -9.14
CA LEU A 64 1.98 -23.44 -8.73
C LEU A 64 1.33 -24.15 -9.94
N LYS A 65 0.94 -25.41 -9.75
CA LYS A 65 0.32 -26.28 -10.74
C LYS A 65 -0.96 -26.88 -10.17
N ASP A 66 -1.77 -27.48 -11.03
CA ASP A 66 -3.05 -28.08 -10.64
C ASP A 66 -2.91 -29.17 -9.55
N ARG A 67 -1.76 -29.86 -9.49
CA ARG A 67 -1.46 -30.83 -8.42
C ARG A 67 -1.40 -30.21 -7.01
N ASP A 68 -1.17 -28.90 -6.93
CA ASP A 68 -1.03 -28.16 -5.67
C ASP A 68 -2.38 -27.73 -5.09
N LEU A 69 -3.46 -27.91 -5.87
CA LEU A 69 -4.83 -27.62 -5.46
C LEU A 69 -5.19 -28.26 -4.13
N PHE A 70 -4.98 -29.58 -4.00
CA PHE A 70 -5.38 -30.31 -2.80
C PHE A 70 -4.53 -29.96 -1.57
N PRO A 71 -3.19 -29.88 -1.66
CA PRO A 71 -2.36 -29.35 -0.58
C PRO A 71 -2.77 -27.94 -0.14
N LEU A 72 -2.98 -27.02 -1.09
CA LEU A 72 -3.41 -25.65 -0.78
C LEU A 72 -4.78 -25.63 -0.10
N LEU A 73 -5.77 -26.36 -0.63
CA LEU A 73 -7.08 -26.47 0.00
C LEU A 73 -7.01 -27.05 1.42
N LYS A 74 -6.11 -28.00 1.66
CA LYS A 74 -5.89 -28.56 3.00
C LYS A 74 -5.35 -27.50 3.96
N ILE A 75 -4.40 -26.69 3.52
CA ILE A 75 -3.86 -25.55 4.28
C ILE A 75 -4.97 -24.53 4.59
N LEU A 76 -5.71 -24.09 3.56
CA LEU A 76 -6.81 -23.12 3.72
C LEU A 76 -7.89 -23.64 4.68
N ARG A 77 -8.21 -24.94 4.63
CA ARG A 77 -9.19 -25.56 5.55
C ARG A 77 -8.71 -25.64 6.99
N LYS A 78 -7.41 -25.88 7.21
CA LYS A 78 -6.81 -25.93 8.55
C LYS A 78 -6.76 -24.55 9.21
N ILE A 79 -6.42 -23.52 8.45
CA ILE A 79 -6.47 -22.13 8.90
C ILE A 79 -7.93 -21.70 9.14
N GLY A 80 -8.81 -22.08 8.22
CA GLY A 80 -10.23 -21.79 8.25
C GLY A 80 -10.61 -20.78 7.18
N LEU A 81 -11.59 -21.15 6.35
CA LEU A 81 -11.99 -20.37 5.18
C LEU A 81 -12.52 -18.96 5.53
N LYS A 82 -13.01 -18.77 6.77
CA LYS A 82 -13.48 -17.49 7.27
C LYS A 82 -12.38 -16.43 7.37
N GLU A 83 -11.14 -16.84 7.61
CA GLU A 83 -10.00 -15.91 7.74
C GLU A 83 -9.68 -15.25 6.39
N PHE A 84 -10.01 -15.93 5.29
CA PHE A 84 -9.76 -15.44 3.93
C PHE A 84 -10.95 -14.69 3.33
N LYS A 85 -12.06 -14.55 4.06
CA LYS A 85 -13.32 -14.04 3.53
C LYS A 85 -13.16 -12.65 2.91
N ASP A 86 -12.43 -11.77 3.58
CA ASP A 86 -12.26 -10.38 3.12
C ASP A 86 -11.42 -10.32 1.85
N ALA A 87 -10.31 -11.06 1.81
CA ALA A 87 -9.47 -11.20 0.62
C ALA A 87 -10.28 -11.75 -0.57
N PHE A 88 -11.11 -12.77 -0.35
CA PHE A 88 -11.96 -13.34 -1.40
C PHE A 88 -13.09 -12.41 -1.86
N ASN A 89 -13.66 -11.61 -0.96
CA ASN A 89 -14.69 -10.62 -1.34
C ASN A 89 -14.12 -9.55 -2.26
N HIS A 90 -12.91 -9.06 -1.97
CA HIS A 90 -12.23 -8.09 -2.83
C HIS A 90 -11.97 -8.65 -4.24
N LEU A 91 -11.71 -9.96 -4.34
CA LEU A 91 -11.54 -10.63 -5.64
C LEU A 91 -12.82 -10.66 -6.48
N VAL A 92 -14.00 -10.74 -5.86
CA VAL A 92 -15.31 -10.80 -6.54
C VAL A 92 -15.79 -9.39 -6.91
N VAL A 93 -15.66 -8.42 -5.99
CA VAL A 93 -16.11 -7.04 -6.20
C VAL A 93 -15.34 -6.37 -7.34
N GLY A 94 -14.03 -6.62 -7.45
CA GLY A 94 -13.20 -6.12 -8.55
C GLY A 94 -13.61 -6.61 -9.96
N GLU A 95 -14.51 -7.61 -10.08
CA GLU A 95 -15.07 -8.04 -11.38
C GLU A 95 -16.28 -7.19 -11.82
N SER A 96 -16.91 -6.46 -10.90
CA SER A 96 -18.20 -5.78 -11.13
C SER A 96 -18.06 -4.29 -11.50
N ASP A 97 -16.86 -3.72 -11.34
CA ASP A 97 -16.61 -2.29 -11.58
C ASP A 97 -15.82 -2.11 -12.89
N GLU A 98 -16.44 -1.42 -13.86
CA GLU A 98 -15.88 -1.20 -15.20
C GLU A 98 -14.77 -0.14 -15.22
N ASN A 99 -14.51 0.52 -14.08
CA ASN A 99 -13.38 1.45 -13.89
C ASN A 99 -12.13 0.71 -13.43
N VAL A 100 -11.50 0.09 -14.42
CA VAL A 100 -10.32 -0.77 -14.29
C VAL A 100 -9.06 0.05 -13.94
N GLN A 101 -8.86 0.34 -12.66
CA GLN A 101 -7.52 0.11 -12.09
C GLN A 101 -7.27 -1.38 -12.30
N SER A 102 -6.36 -1.74 -13.21
CA SER A 102 -6.18 -3.09 -13.78
C SER A 102 -6.71 -4.23 -12.87
N VAL A 103 -7.66 -5.04 -13.35
CA VAL A 103 -8.16 -6.26 -12.65
C VAL A 103 -6.99 -7.12 -12.14
N GLN A 104 -5.85 -7.03 -12.83
CA GLN A 104 -4.56 -7.59 -12.46
C GLN A 104 -3.98 -7.03 -11.15
N GLY A 105 -4.04 -5.71 -10.92
CA GLY A 105 -3.60 -5.05 -9.68
C GLY A 105 -4.46 -5.41 -8.47
N VAL A 106 -5.79 -5.46 -8.62
CA VAL A 106 -6.70 -5.94 -7.57
C VAL A 106 -6.40 -7.41 -7.23
N GLY A 107 -6.20 -8.23 -8.26
CA GLY A 107 -5.80 -9.63 -8.09
C GLY A 107 -4.49 -9.81 -7.33
N ALA A 108 -3.47 -9.00 -7.64
CA ALA A 108 -2.17 -9.05 -6.98
C ALA A 108 -2.27 -8.66 -5.50
N ALA A 109 -3.00 -7.58 -5.17
CA ALA A 109 -3.23 -7.18 -3.79
C ALA A 109 -3.93 -8.30 -2.98
N VAL A 110 -4.97 -8.92 -3.56
CA VAL A 110 -5.66 -10.06 -2.93
C VAL A 110 -4.72 -11.24 -2.68
N MET A 111 -3.80 -11.56 -3.60
CA MET A 111 -2.85 -12.65 -3.36
C MET A 111 -1.92 -12.36 -2.19
N LEU A 112 -1.49 -11.10 -2.04
CA LEU A 112 -0.69 -10.67 -0.90
C LEU A 112 -1.48 -10.76 0.41
N ASP A 113 -2.77 -10.38 0.40
CA ASP A 113 -3.65 -10.53 1.57
C ASP A 113 -3.82 -12.01 1.97
N ILE A 114 -3.99 -12.90 0.98
CA ILE A 114 -4.05 -14.35 1.22
C ILE A 114 -2.73 -14.86 1.81
N ALA A 115 -1.58 -14.44 1.26
CA ALA A 115 -0.27 -14.80 1.78
C ALA A 115 -0.08 -14.33 3.22
N GLY A 116 -0.45 -13.07 3.51
CA GLY A 116 -0.42 -12.49 4.86
C GLY A 116 -1.27 -13.28 5.84
N THR A 117 -2.49 -13.65 5.45
CA THR A 117 -3.40 -14.47 6.27
C THR A 117 -2.80 -15.84 6.58
N ILE A 118 -2.12 -16.47 5.60
CA ILE A 118 -1.41 -17.74 5.82
C ILE A 118 -0.26 -17.56 6.81
N VAL A 119 0.51 -16.48 6.71
CA VAL A 119 1.62 -16.20 7.62
C VAL A 119 1.12 -15.91 9.04
N GLU A 120 0.03 -15.17 9.20
CA GLU A 120 -0.60 -14.91 10.51
C GLU A 120 -1.01 -16.21 11.21
N HIS A 121 -1.50 -17.19 10.44
CA HIS A 121 -1.99 -18.47 10.94
C HIS A 121 -1.04 -19.64 10.64
N ILE A 122 0.25 -19.36 10.45
CA ILE A 122 1.23 -20.31 9.90
C ILE A 122 1.32 -21.61 10.69
N GLY A 123 1.19 -21.54 12.02
CA GLY A 123 1.23 -22.71 12.91
C GLY A 123 0.04 -23.67 12.75
N ALA A 124 -1.10 -23.22 12.23
CA ALA A 124 -2.27 -24.08 12.03
C ALA A 124 -2.06 -25.14 10.95
N ALA A 125 -1.15 -24.88 10.01
CA ALA A 125 -0.90 -25.72 8.83
C ALA A 125 0.59 -26.07 8.64
N GLU A 126 1.40 -25.99 9.69
CA GLU A 126 2.87 -26.13 9.66
C GLU A 126 3.36 -27.30 8.78
N ASP A 127 2.96 -28.53 9.09
CA ASP A 127 3.41 -29.71 8.34
C ASP A 127 2.97 -29.70 6.88
N ASP A 128 1.78 -29.17 6.58
CA ASP A 128 1.27 -29.10 5.22
C ASP A 128 1.99 -28.02 4.41
N LEU A 129 2.38 -26.92 5.05
CA LEU A 129 3.21 -25.88 4.45
C LEU A 129 4.59 -26.44 4.12
N TYR A 130 5.29 -27.05 5.07
CA TYR A 130 6.59 -27.66 4.79
C TYR A 130 6.52 -28.74 3.71
N SER A 131 5.45 -29.55 3.70
CA SER A 131 5.23 -30.54 2.65
C SER A 131 5.01 -29.90 1.27
N LEU A 132 4.21 -28.84 1.18
CA LEU A 132 3.97 -28.12 -0.09
C LEU A 132 5.25 -27.48 -0.61
N TYR A 133 5.96 -26.75 0.24
CA TYR A 133 7.18 -26.04 -0.14
C TYR A 133 8.35 -26.98 -0.42
N SER A 134 8.36 -28.17 0.18
CA SER A 134 9.30 -29.23 -0.18
C SER A 134 9.09 -29.70 -1.63
N ASP A 135 7.85 -29.94 -2.03
CA ASP A 135 7.55 -30.34 -3.42
C ASP A 135 7.72 -29.18 -4.43
N MET A 136 7.57 -27.93 -3.99
CA MET A 136 7.78 -26.75 -4.84
C MET A 136 9.27 -26.42 -5.05
N SER A 137 10.09 -26.58 -4.02
CA SER A 137 11.53 -26.25 -4.08
C SER A 137 12.44 -27.43 -4.42
N GLY A 138 11.96 -28.66 -4.21
CA GLY A 138 12.80 -29.85 -4.24
C GLY A 138 13.68 -30.04 -2.99
N ILE A 139 13.61 -29.12 -2.02
CA ILE A 139 14.33 -29.20 -0.75
C ILE A 139 13.53 -30.10 0.19
N PRO A 140 14.13 -31.07 0.91
CA PRO A 140 13.41 -31.88 1.89
C PRO A 140 12.73 -31.04 2.97
N ALA A 141 11.50 -31.38 3.36
CA ALA A 141 10.74 -30.63 4.37
C ALA A 141 11.51 -30.39 5.68
N ASP A 142 12.26 -31.40 6.16
CA ASP A 142 13.09 -31.27 7.37
C ASP A 142 14.26 -30.31 7.17
N ALA A 143 14.81 -30.23 5.95
CA ALA A 143 15.84 -29.24 5.64
C ALA A 143 15.26 -27.81 5.62
N ILE A 144 14.02 -27.62 5.14
CA ILE A 144 13.34 -26.31 5.16
C ILE A 144 13.12 -25.82 6.62
N ARG A 145 12.85 -26.73 7.56
CA ARG A 145 12.69 -26.40 8.98
C ARG A 145 13.96 -25.85 9.63
N GLU A 146 15.12 -26.31 9.16
CA GLU A 146 16.44 -25.90 9.64
C GLU A 146 17.02 -24.70 8.86
N MET A 147 16.27 -24.15 7.89
CA MET A 147 16.69 -22.94 7.17
C MET A 147 16.63 -21.71 8.06
N GLU A 148 17.21 -20.62 7.56
CA GLU A 148 17.21 -19.34 8.27
C GLU A 148 15.80 -18.87 8.61
N PHE A 149 15.69 -18.26 9.79
CA PHE A 149 14.43 -17.70 10.26
C PHE A 149 13.85 -16.73 9.23
N GLY A 150 12.56 -16.87 8.92
CA GLY A 150 11.90 -16.08 7.89
C GLY A 150 11.87 -16.71 6.49
N THR A 151 12.61 -17.80 6.26
CA THR A 151 12.61 -18.49 4.96
C THR A 151 11.20 -18.93 4.54
N LEU A 152 10.47 -19.65 5.41
CA LEU A 152 9.14 -20.15 5.06
C LEU A 152 8.13 -19.03 4.76
N PRO A 153 8.00 -17.96 5.59
CA PRO A 153 7.22 -16.78 5.23
C PRO A 153 7.60 -16.17 3.88
N LEU A 154 8.90 -16.08 3.57
CA LEU A 154 9.37 -15.56 2.29
C LEU A 154 8.95 -16.46 1.11
N MET A 155 9.03 -17.78 1.27
CA MET A 155 8.56 -18.74 0.25
C MET A 155 7.05 -18.59 -0.01
N ILE A 156 6.27 -18.32 1.04
CA ILE A 156 4.84 -18.03 0.94
C ILE A 156 4.61 -16.74 0.16
N LEU A 157 5.29 -15.67 0.54
CA LEU A 157 5.17 -14.38 -0.14
C LEU A 157 5.52 -14.49 -1.63
N ASP A 158 6.65 -15.11 -1.96
CA ASP A 158 7.12 -15.26 -3.34
C ASP A 158 6.13 -16.09 -4.18
N SER A 159 5.57 -17.16 -3.62
CA SER A 159 4.63 -18.04 -4.34
C SER A 159 3.34 -17.33 -4.74
N PHE A 160 2.79 -16.51 -3.85
CA PHE A 160 1.56 -15.77 -4.09
C PHE A 160 1.80 -14.48 -4.90
N SER A 161 3.01 -13.90 -4.82
CA SER A 161 3.44 -12.80 -5.70
C SER A 161 3.60 -13.25 -7.15
N GLU A 162 4.08 -14.48 -7.38
CA GLU A 162 4.18 -15.07 -8.72
C GLU A 162 2.84 -15.58 -9.25
N ALA A 163 1.90 -15.94 -8.36
CA ALA A 163 0.56 -16.43 -8.68
C ALA A 163 -0.35 -15.33 -9.26
N LYS A 164 0.06 -14.74 -10.39
CA LYS A 164 -0.70 -13.76 -11.19
C LYS A 164 -1.99 -14.36 -11.75
N ASN A 165 -2.09 -15.69 -11.79
CA ASN A 165 -3.29 -16.37 -12.28
C ASN A 165 -4.35 -16.45 -11.17
N THR A 166 -5.13 -15.38 -11.06
CA THR A 166 -6.27 -15.27 -10.15
C THR A 166 -7.37 -16.29 -10.43
N SER A 167 -7.38 -16.98 -11.58
CA SER A 167 -8.52 -17.85 -11.95
C SER A 167 -8.80 -18.96 -10.95
N PHE A 168 -7.78 -19.54 -10.29
CA PHE A 168 -7.99 -20.52 -9.23
C PHE A 168 -8.72 -19.91 -8.02
N PHE A 169 -8.17 -18.83 -7.47
CA PHE A 169 -8.74 -18.15 -6.31
C PHE A 169 -10.10 -17.51 -6.61
N LYS A 170 -10.35 -17.13 -7.86
CA LYS A 170 -11.67 -16.69 -8.36
C LYS A 170 -12.69 -17.83 -8.35
N VAL A 171 -12.27 -19.05 -8.69
CA VAL A 171 -13.16 -20.22 -8.57
C VAL A 171 -13.40 -20.54 -7.09
N LEU A 172 -12.36 -20.48 -6.25
CA LEU A 172 -12.52 -20.70 -4.82
C LEU A 172 -13.42 -19.68 -4.14
N SER A 173 -13.32 -18.39 -4.49
CA SER A 173 -14.16 -17.35 -3.89
C SER A 173 -15.66 -17.55 -4.15
N ARG A 174 -16.02 -18.28 -5.20
CA ARG A 174 -17.43 -18.65 -5.50
C ARG A 174 -17.93 -19.86 -4.71
N LEU A 175 -17.04 -20.60 -4.06
CA LEU A 175 -17.38 -21.79 -3.25
C LEU A 175 -17.56 -21.45 -1.76
N LEU A 176 -17.30 -20.21 -1.36
CA LEU A 176 -17.41 -19.68 0.00
C LEU A 176 -18.64 -18.79 0.15
#